data_AF-A0A1M6JMN9-F1
#
_entry.id   AF-A0A1M6JMN9-F1
#
_cell.length_a   1.000
_cell.length_b   1.000
_cell.length_c   1.000
_cell.angle_alpha   90.00
_cell.angle_beta   90.00
_cell.angle_gamma   90.00
#
_symmetry.space_group_name_H-M   'P 1'
#
loop_
_entity.id
_entity.type
_entity.pdbx_description
1 polymer ?
#
loop_
_entity_poly.entity_id
_entity_poly.type
_entity_poly.pdbx_seq_one_letter_code
_entity_poly.pdbx_strand_id
1 'polypeptide(L)'
;MYLAKEKHIYKYSDIDKNLINSKELLNEDFIYIESNKEDENIKFKYYILRNKEEVNEFLQKYGGTNKTCNKNIGAIITSDYIIDESNAFITSHLKICNLIFLEDFILKKSIYVDIFENEYYVGFRNCIFNDISFYNLTFKTELYFKNCIFKDTLVFRKCEFEYGIAFKECDFCLKKDCKLENYINFDDSKFKDDVTFKECIFEIKMSFKNTIYEKKFEIIDSLFQKELDFYKATFQKELNFINITLNSLCNFTEATIKSFSRFKDIKLNDNSILNFSNSNFYEWVDLKLDYEEKVKGKIIFYRTNFHGKCYLDYEMLEKDKFKVFILDKDINIYESYLKNNIDSLNKANKWTLFYASQIYKENGKLEPYLCTYYLYKKYERLEKRELVKNMSFSKEKFFKQVDLIMSCIIEKTTKYFTSWKRNLISIGLVILCSFFIYCLFPNHLEYNESAIASKNTFSLLYDYYEKNQLNLLFSKFLEKNTWCKLGNILYFSIITFTTIGYGDISPQYIIKLIAGFEGLIGIFLSSAFLVSLSKKFLE
;
A
#
# COMPACT_ATOMS: atom_id res chain seq x y z
N MET A 1 -47.86 23.68 -53.26
CA MET A 1 -46.92 22.61 -52.87
C MET A 1 -45.63 23.28 -52.42
N TYR A 2 -45.60 23.80 -51.19
CA TYR A 2 -44.41 24.42 -50.59
C TYR A 2 -43.57 23.29 -49.99
N LEU A 3 -42.48 22.92 -50.67
CA LEU A 3 -41.48 21.99 -50.16
C LEU A 3 -40.83 22.62 -48.92
N ALA A 4 -41.17 22.08 -47.74
CA ALA A 4 -40.50 22.40 -46.49
C ALA A 4 -39.01 22.04 -46.65
N LYS A 5 -38.14 23.06 -46.63
CA LYS A 5 -36.68 22.87 -46.56
C LYS A 5 -36.38 21.91 -45.41
N GLU A 6 -35.69 20.81 -45.72
CA GLU A 6 -35.15 19.90 -44.71
C GLU A 6 -34.31 20.71 -43.72
N LYS A 7 -34.80 20.79 -42.48
CA LYS A 7 -34.07 21.42 -41.38
C LYS A 7 -32.81 20.61 -41.13
N HIS A 8 -31.66 21.26 -41.17
CA HIS A 8 -30.39 20.65 -40.81
C HIS A 8 -30.51 20.00 -39.42
N ILE A 9 -30.17 18.70 -39.37
CA ILE A 9 -30.12 17.93 -38.13
C ILE A 9 -28.67 17.96 -37.68
N TYR A 10 -28.45 18.41 -36.46
CA TYR A 10 -27.12 18.52 -35.89
C TYR A 10 -26.86 17.37 -34.93
N LYS A 11 -25.61 16.90 -34.88
CA LYS A 11 -25.18 16.01 -33.80
C LYS A 11 -24.76 16.84 -32.60
N TYR A 12 -24.91 16.26 -31.43
CA TYR A 12 -24.52 16.90 -30.17
C TYR A 12 -23.04 17.31 -30.11
N SER A 13 -22.16 16.57 -30.79
CA SER A 13 -20.73 16.87 -30.93
C SER A 13 -20.47 18.18 -31.67
N ASP A 14 -21.38 18.58 -32.55
CA ASP A 14 -21.18 19.69 -33.48
C ASP A 14 -21.69 21.01 -32.90
N ILE A 15 -22.42 20.95 -31.77
CA ILE A 15 -22.98 22.12 -31.11
C ILE A 15 -21.90 22.88 -30.34
N ASP A 16 -21.50 24.02 -30.89
CA ASP A 16 -20.61 25.00 -30.29
C ASP A 16 -21.08 26.44 -30.56
N LYS A 17 -20.37 27.43 -30.02
CA LYS A 17 -20.69 28.85 -30.24
C LYS A 17 -20.55 29.27 -31.71
N ASN A 18 -19.58 28.70 -32.43
CA ASN A 18 -19.30 29.09 -33.81
C ASN A 18 -20.46 28.68 -34.72
N LEU A 19 -21.01 27.48 -34.49
CA LEU A 19 -22.17 26.97 -35.19
C LEU A 19 -23.39 27.85 -34.91
N ILE A 20 -23.68 28.15 -33.64
CA ILE A 20 -24.88 28.96 -33.30
C ILE A 20 -24.76 30.40 -33.79
N ASN A 21 -23.55 30.96 -33.79
CA ASN A 21 -23.29 32.30 -34.32
C ASN A 21 -22.98 32.31 -35.83
N SER A 22 -23.11 31.18 -36.53
CA SER A 22 -22.96 31.13 -37.97
C SER A 22 -24.09 31.90 -38.66
N LYS A 23 -23.83 32.43 -39.86
CA LYS A 23 -24.87 33.12 -40.66
C LYS A 23 -26.11 32.24 -40.92
N GLU A 24 -25.96 30.92 -40.84
CA GLU A 24 -27.03 29.95 -41.07
C GLU A 24 -28.01 29.86 -39.89
N LEU A 25 -27.52 29.96 -38.64
CA LEU A 25 -28.33 29.81 -37.42
C LEU A 25 -28.57 31.13 -36.66
N LEU A 26 -27.95 32.22 -37.11
CA LEU A 26 -28.01 33.53 -36.43
C LEU A 26 -29.43 34.06 -36.21
N ASN A 27 -30.41 33.61 -37.00
CA ASN A 27 -31.81 34.04 -36.93
C ASN A 27 -32.80 32.88 -36.68
N GLU A 28 -32.31 31.67 -36.36
CA GLU A 28 -33.18 30.53 -36.08
C GLU A 28 -33.59 30.51 -34.59
N ASP A 29 -34.87 30.30 -34.32
CA ASP A 29 -35.41 30.19 -32.94
C ASP A 29 -35.16 28.80 -32.34
N PHE A 30 -34.99 27.79 -33.19
CA PHE A 30 -34.76 26.41 -32.76
C PHE A 30 -34.06 25.55 -33.80
N ILE A 31 -33.37 24.51 -33.33
CA ILE A 31 -32.73 23.48 -34.15
C ILE A 31 -33.18 22.08 -33.73
N TYR A 32 -32.89 21.08 -34.57
CA TYR A 32 -33.08 19.68 -34.22
C TYR A 32 -31.73 19.02 -33.94
N ILE A 33 -31.62 18.40 -32.77
CA ILE A 33 -30.42 17.67 -32.36
C ILE A 33 -30.76 16.19 -32.26
N GLU A 34 -29.91 15.36 -32.84
CA GLU A 34 -30.00 13.90 -32.75
C GLU A 34 -29.62 13.41 -31.34
N SER A 35 -30.39 12.47 -30.80
CA SER A 35 -30.11 11.80 -29.53
C SER A 35 -28.71 11.18 -29.50
N ASN A 36 -28.00 11.34 -28.39
CA ASN A 36 -26.71 10.67 -28.16
C ASN A 36 -26.85 9.19 -27.72
N LYS A 37 -28.06 8.64 -27.54
CA LYS A 37 -28.24 7.25 -27.05
C LYS A 37 -28.68 6.30 -28.17
N GLU A 38 -27.99 5.16 -28.21
CA GLU A 38 -27.76 4.27 -29.38
C GLU A 38 -28.94 3.49 -29.98
N ASP A 39 -30.19 3.60 -29.52
CA ASP A 39 -31.24 2.70 -30.06
C ASP A 39 -32.35 3.35 -30.90
N GLU A 40 -32.43 4.68 -30.99
CA GLU A 40 -33.39 5.34 -31.89
C GLU A 40 -32.85 6.71 -32.35
N ASN A 41 -32.94 7.02 -33.66
CA ASN A 41 -32.68 8.36 -34.23
C ASN A 41 -33.77 9.37 -33.77
N ILE A 42 -33.92 9.53 -32.46
CA ILE A 42 -34.86 10.48 -31.85
C ILE A 42 -34.29 11.87 -32.06
N LYS A 43 -35.10 12.74 -32.67
CA LYS A 43 -34.77 14.14 -32.90
C LYS A 43 -35.44 14.99 -31.83
N PHE A 44 -34.63 15.70 -31.06
CA PHE A 44 -35.10 16.63 -30.05
C PHE A 44 -35.15 18.05 -30.62
N LYS A 45 -36.22 18.78 -30.30
CA LYS A 45 -36.33 20.20 -30.67
C LYS A 45 -35.66 21.05 -29.61
N TYR A 46 -34.63 21.83 -29.99
CA TYR A 46 -33.89 22.70 -29.09
C TYR A 46 -34.14 24.17 -29.39
N TYR A 47 -34.62 24.94 -28.42
CA TYR A 47 -34.77 26.40 -28.53
C TYR A 47 -33.43 27.09 -28.27
N ILE A 48 -33.07 28.11 -29.06
CA ILE A 48 -31.84 28.89 -28.84
C ILE A 48 -32.18 30.08 -27.94
N LEU A 49 -31.66 30.10 -26.72
CA LEU A 49 -31.93 31.11 -25.70
C LEU A 49 -30.69 31.98 -25.49
N ARG A 50 -30.82 33.29 -25.74
CA ARG A 50 -29.72 34.25 -25.84
C ARG A 50 -29.59 35.17 -24.64
N ASN A 51 -30.59 35.22 -23.77
CA ASN A 51 -30.59 36.07 -22.59
C ASN A 51 -31.31 35.39 -21.40
N LYS A 52 -31.15 35.97 -20.21
CA LYS A 52 -31.72 35.46 -18.95
C LYS A 52 -33.26 35.37 -18.97
N GLU A 53 -33.94 36.31 -19.63
CA GLU A 53 -35.40 36.36 -19.68
C GLU A 53 -35.96 35.17 -20.47
N GLU A 54 -35.40 34.89 -21.65
CA GLU A 54 -35.74 33.72 -22.47
C GLU A 54 -35.53 32.40 -21.72
N VAL A 55 -34.45 32.29 -20.94
CA VAL A 55 -34.19 31.10 -20.09
C VAL A 55 -35.26 30.96 -19.01
N ASN A 56 -35.60 32.05 -18.33
CA ASN A 56 -36.62 32.02 -17.28
C ASN A 56 -38.02 31.68 -17.85
N GLU A 57 -38.41 32.25 -18.99
CA GLU A 57 -39.66 31.90 -19.67
C GLU A 57 -39.67 30.42 -20.10
N PHE A 58 -38.56 29.93 -20.66
CA PHE A 58 -38.43 28.53 -21.04
C PHE A 58 -38.59 27.60 -19.83
N LEU A 59 -37.92 27.91 -18.71
CA LEU A 59 -38.00 27.12 -17.48
C LEU A 59 -39.38 27.19 -16.84
N GLN A 60 -40.08 28.33 -16.88
CA GLN A 60 -41.48 28.41 -16.42
C GLN A 60 -42.42 27.57 -17.29
N LYS A 61 -42.18 27.52 -18.60
CA LYS A 61 -43.05 26.85 -19.56
C LYS A 61 -42.80 25.34 -19.67
N TYR A 62 -41.54 24.92 -19.56
CA TYR A 62 -41.10 23.54 -19.82
C TYR A 62 -40.34 22.90 -18.66
N GLY A 63 -39.86 23.68 -17.69
CA GLY A 63 -39.40 23.19 -16.39
C GLY A 63 -40.61 22.81 -15.55
N GLY A 64 -40.57 21.64 -14.93
CA GLY A 64 -41.74 21.05 -14.29
C GLY A 64 -41.53 20.79 -12.81
N THR A 65 -42.51 21.18 -12.00
CA THR A 65 -42.72 20.64 -10.66
C THR A 65 -43.62 19.39 -10.78
N ASN A 66 -43.03 18.23 -10.53
CA ASN A 66 -43.69 16.91 -10.39
C ASN A 66 -44.45 16.23 -11.56
N LYS A 67 -44.77 16.84 -12.71
CA LYS A 67 -45.34 16.07 -13.85
C LYS A 67 -44.73 16.43 -15.21
N THR A 68 -43.95 15.47 -15.72
CA THR A 68 -43.50 15.31 -17.11
C THR A 68 -42.86 16.54 -17.77
N CYS A 69 -41.57 16.78 -17.51
CA CYS A 69 -40.75 17.52 -18.48
C CYS A 69 -40.97 16.92 -19.87
N ASN A 70 -41.25 17.79 -20.85
CA ASN A 70 -41.51 17.34 -22.21
C ASN A 70 -40.22 16.75 -22.77
N LYS A 71 -40.15 15.42 -22.85
CA LYS A 71 -38.89 14.71 -23.16
C LYS A 71 -38.30 15.11 -24.51
N ASN A 72 -39.12 15.61 -25.44
CA ASN A 72 -38.72 15.91 -26.82
C ASN A 72 -38.31 17.38 -27.07
N ILE A 73 -38.34 18.22 -26.03
CA ILE A 73 -37.99 19.64 -26.10
C ILE A 73 -36.79 19.92 -25.20
N GLY A 74 -35.86 20.73 -25.69
CA GLY A 74 -34.70 21.23 -24.98
C GLY A 74 -34.41 22.69 -25.29
N ALA A 75 -33.34 23.22 -24.69
CA ALA A 75 -32.86 24.55 -24.99
C ALA A 75 -31.34 24.64 -24.97
N ILE A 76 -30.78 25.51 -25.82
CA ILE A 76 -29.37 25.86 -25.88
C ILE A 76 -29.23 27.26 -25.34
N ILE A 77 -28.45 27.41 -24.29
CA ILE A 77 -28.25 28.65 -23.57
C ILE A 77 -26.89 29.19 -24.00
N THR A 78 -26.90 30.32 -24.71
CA THR A 78 -25.72 30.94 -25.32
C THR A 78 -25.16 32.11 -24.52
N SER A 79 -25.70 32.34 -23.32
CA SER A 79 -25.29 33.41 -22.41
C SER A 79 -25.01 32.83 -21.03
N ASP A 80 -24.18 33.51 -20.24
CA ASP A 80 -23.97 33.15 -18.83
C ASP A 80 -25.32 33.13 -18.12
N TYR A 81 -25.64 32.00 -17.48
CA TYR A 81 -26.88 31.89 -16.72
C TYR A 81 -26.59 31.92 -15.23
N ILE A 82 -26.95 33.04 -14.62
CA ILE A 82 -26.70 33.32 -13.22
C ILE A 82 -28.00 33.19 -12.44
N ILE A 83 -28.04 32.23 -11.51
CA ILE A 83 -29.13 32.09 -10.55
C ILE A 83 -28.82 32.91 -9.29
N ASP A 84 -29.74 33.81 -8.94
CA ASP A 84 -29.71 34.74 -7.79
C ASP A 84 -31.07 34.77 -7.05
N GLU A 85 -31.11 35.40 -5.86
CA GLU A 85 -32.31 35.48 -4.98
C GLU A 85 -33.53 36.13 -5.67
N SER A 86 -33.32 36.97 -6.69
CA SER A 86 -34.40 37.55 -7.50
C SER A 86 -35.14 36.52 -8.38
N ASN A 87 -34.55 35.34 -8.63
CA ASN A 87 -35.17 34.27 -9.40
C ASN A 87 -35.85 33.24 -8.47
N ALA A 88 -36.74 33.71 -7.59
CA ALA A 88 -37.50 32.88 -6.63
C ALA A 88 -38.47 31.86 -7.28
N PHE A 89 -38.35 31.58 -8.58
CA PHE A 89 -39.04 30.50 -9.28
C PHE A 89 -38.39 29.13 -9.09
N ILE A 90 -37.20 29.06 -8.44
CA ILE A 90 -36.52 27.80 -8.07
C ILE A 90 -37.00 27.28 -6.71
N THR A 91 -38.17 27.74 -6.26
CA THR A 91 -38.79 27.27 -5.03
C THR A 91 -39.63 26.04 -5.35
N SER A 92 -39.18 24.88 -4.88
CA SER A 92 -39.87 23.57 -4.84
C SER A 92 -39.89 22.71 -6.14
N HIS A 93 -39.12 21.61 -6.16
CA HIS A 93 -39.05 20.54 -7.20
C HIS A 93 -38.67 20.98 -8.63
N LEU A 94 -37.48 21.54 -8.83
CA LEU A 94 -37.03 21.91 -10.17
C LEU A 94 -36.43 20.69 -10.91
N LYS A 95 -37.19 20.12 -11.85
CA LYS A 95 -36.66 19.19 -12.86
C LYS A 95 -36.34 19.94 -14.14
N ILE A 96 -35.06 19.94 -14.50
CA ILE A 96 -34.53 20.54 -15.71
C ILE A 96 -34.12 19.41 -16.66
N CYS A 97 -34.66 19.42 -17.87
CA CYS A 97 -34.34 18.42 -18.90
C CYS A 97 -33.78 19.07 -20.16
N ASN A 98 -32.85 18.37 -20.83
CA ASN A 98 -32.43 18.69 -22.19
C ASN A 98 -31.91 20.13 -22.35
N LEU A 99 -31.05 20.60 -21.43
CA LEU A 99 -30.40 21.91 -21.55
C LEU A 99 -28.96 21.77 -22.01
N ILE A 100 -28.52 22.65 -22.90
CA ILE A 100 -27.11 22.76 -23.33
C ILE A 100 -26.62 24.14 -22.94
N PHE A 101 -25.73 24.21 -21.96
CA PHE A 101 -25.07 25.45 -21.56
C PHE A 101 -23.77 25.59 -22.36
N LEU A 102 -23.72 26.57 -23.28
CA LEU A 102 -22.50 26.91 -24.02
C LEU A 102 -21.59 27.88 -23.27
N GLU A 103 -22.12 28.50 -22.23
CA GLU A 103 -21.45 29.45 -21.35
C GLU A 103 -21.52 28.96 -19.89
N ASP A 104 -21.00 29.77 -18.97
CA ASP A 104 -20.89 29.42 -17.56
C ASP A 104 -22.28 29.34 -16.90
N PHE A 105 -22.53 28.25 -16.19
CA PHE A 105 -23.68 28.11 -15.31
C PHE A 105 -23.25 28.43 -13.88
N ILE A 106 -23.67 29.59 -13.38
CA ILE A 106 -23.19 30.15 -12.11
C ILE A 106 -24.36 30.25 -11.11
N LEU A 107 -24.26 29.59 -9.95
CA LEU A 107 -25.11 29.92 -8.80
C LEU A 107 -24.32 30.81 -7.84
N LYS A 108 -24.81 32.04 -7.63
CA LYS A 108 -24.10 33.05 -6.81
C LYS A 108 -24.45 33.03 -5.32
N LYS A 109 -25.39 32.18 -4.87
CA LYS A 109 -25.75 32.06 -3.45
C LYS A 109 -26.40 30.72 -3.13
N SER A 110 -26.42 30.38 -1.83
CA SER A 110 -27.03 29.16 -1.29
C SER A 110 -28.46 28.99 -1.82
N ILE A 111 -28.72 27.82 -2.39
CA ILE A 111 -30.08 27.42 -2.79
C ILE A 111 -30.88 27.27 -1.50
N TYR A 112 -31.59 28.32 -1.11
CA TYR A 112 -32.63 28.26 -0.08
C TYR A 112 -33.90 27.80 -0.77
N VAL A 113 -34.23 26.51 -0.61
CA VAL A 113 -35.63 26.09 -0.74
C VAL A 113 -36.18 26.08 0.68
N ASP A 114 -37.15 26.94 0.94
CA ASP A 114 -37.86 26.96 2.22
C ASP A 114 -38.46 25.57 2.47
N ILE A 115 -38.07 24.98 3.59
CA ILE A 115 -38.43 23.62 3.98
C ILE A 115 -39.83 23.67 4.59
N PHE A 116 -40.84 23.46 3.75
CA PHE A 116 -42.18 23.06 4.20
C PHE A 116 -42.59 21.80 3.44
N GLU A 117 -42.39 20.65 4.10
CA GLU A 117 -42.91 19.30 3.78
C GLU A 117 -42.35 18.54 2.55
N ASN A 118 -41.68 17.41 2.85
CA ASN A 118 -41.38 16.20 2.06
C ASN A 118 -41.04 16.29 0.54
N GLU A 119 -39.75 15.99 0.25
CA GLU A 119 -39.14 15.56 -1.04
C GLU A 119 -38.75 16.62 -2.10
N TYR A 120 -38.11 17.73 -1.73
CA TYR A 120 -37.57 18.68 -2.72
C TYR A 120 -36.10 18.37 -3.13
N TYR A 121 -35.89 17.99 -4.39
CA TYR A 121 -34.58 17.91 -5.04
C TYR A 121 -34.50 18.83 -6.27
N VAL A 122 -33.29 19.27 -6.62
CA VAL A 122 -32.98 19.92 -7.89
C VAL A 122 -32.35 18.88 -8.81
N GLY A 123 -33.05 18.55 -9.88
CA GLY A 123 -32.70 17.46 -10.79
C GLY A 123 -32.37 17.96 -12.19
N PHE A 124 -31.18 17.66 -12.68
CA PHE A 124 -30.76 17.87 -14.07
C PHE A 124 -30.79 16.54 -14.81
N ARG A 125 -31.44 16.50 -15.96
CA ARG A 125 -31.50 15.32 -16.81
C ARG A 125 -31.15 15.64 -18.25
N ASN A 126 -30.28 14.84 -18.87
CA ASN A 126 -29.87 15.05 -20.27
C ASN A 126 -29.30 16.47 -20.49
N CYS A 127 -28.63 17.04 -19.50
CA CYS A 127 -28.06 18.38 -19.59
C CYS A 127 -26.57 18.33 -19.96
N ILE A 128 -26.11 19.31 -20.73
CA ILE A 128 -24.69 19.52 -21.02
C ILE A 128 -24.24 20.80 -20.35
N PHE A 129 -23.14 20.72 -19.63
CA PHE A 129 -22.50 21.84 -18.98
C PHE A 129 -21.09 22.02 -19.53
N ASN A 130 -20.72 23.25 -19.84
CA ASN A 130 -19.32 23.60 -20.09
C ASN A 130 -18.60 23.73 -18.75
N ASP A 131 -18.76 24.85 -18.05
CA ASP A 131 -18.16 25.07 -16.72
C ASP A 131 -19.24 25.28 -15.67
N ILE A 132 -19.02 24.69 -14.49
CA ILE A 132 -19.85 24.89 -13.30
C ILE A 132 -18.91 25.09 -12.11
N SER A 133 -19.05 26.21 -11.42
CA SER A 133 -18.24 26.48 -10.23
C SER A 133 -19.01 27.04 -9.06
N PHE A 134 -18.79 26.42 -7.90
CA PHE A 134 -19.35 26.76 -6.61
C PHE A 134 -18.23 26.80 -5.58
N TYR A 135 -18.16 27.90 -4.85
CA TYR A 135 -17.16 28.12 -3.82
C TYR A 135 -17.85 28.59 -2.54
N ASN A 136 -17.58 27.91 -1.43
CA ASN A 136 -18.04 28.34 -0.10
C ASN A 136 -19.57 28.50 0.00
N LEU A 137 -20.31 27.57 -0.62
CA LEU A 137 -21.78 27.56 -0.62
C LEU A 137 -22.33 26.41 0.23
N THR A 138 -23.51 26.64 0.81
CA THR A 138 -24.30 25.60 1.47
C THR A 138 -25.48 25.20 0.59
N PHE A 139 -25.61 23.92 0.28
CA PHE A 139 -26.73 23.32 -0.44
C PHE A 139 -27.70 22.70 0.56
N LYS A 140 -28.93 23.22 0.60
CA LYS A 140 -30.01 22.78 1.51
C LYS A 140 -31.06 21.93 0.81
N THR A 141 -30.72 21.38 -0.34
CA THR A 141 -31.57 20.53 -1.16
C THR A 141 -30.75 19.42 -1.76
N GLU A 142 -31.37 18.28 -2.04
CA GLU A 142 -30.72 17.20 -2.77
C GLU A 142 -30.42 17.64 -4.21
N LEU A 143 -29.22 17.30 -4.70
CA LEU A 143 -28.78 17.58 -6.07
C LEU A 143 -28.67 16.28 -6.85
N TYR A 144 -29.38 16.20 -7.97
CA TYR A 144 -29.42 14.99 -8.78
C TYR A 144 -29.08 15.28 -10.23
N PHE A 145 -28.04 14.64 -10.77
CA PHE A 145 -27.66 14.71 -12.17
C PHE A 145 -27.84 13.35 -12.81
N LYS A 146 -28.65 13.28 -13.87
CA LYS A 146 -28.87 12.05 -14.63
C LYS A 146 -28.59 12.24 -16.10
N ASN A 147 -27.74 11.40 -16.68
CA ASN A 147 -27.46 11.45 -18.11
C ASN A 147 -26.92 12.82 -18.53
N CYS A 148 -26.12 13.46 -17.67
CA CYS A 148 -25.53 14.77 -17.93
C CYS A 148 -24.10 14.63 -18.45
N ILE A 149 -23.68 15.57 -19.29
CA ILE A 149 -22.32 15.64 -19.84
C ILE A 149 -21.65 16.92 -19.33
N PHE A 150 -20.49 16.78 -18.70
CA PHE A 150 -19.66 17.90 -18.25
C PHE A 150 -18.44 18.00 -19.17
N LYS A 151 -18.39 19.04 -20.01
CA LYS A 151 -17.36 19.24 -21.04
C LYS A 151 -16.10 19.92 -20.52
N ASP A 152 -16.19 20.68 -19.44
CA ASP A 152 -15.05 21.37 -18.80
C ASP A 152 -14.96 21.02 -17.31
N THR A 153 -14.89 22.02 -16.43
CA THR A 153 -14.59 21.85 -15.00
C THR A 153 -15.88 21.85 -14.18
N LEU A 154 -15.93 21.02 -13.13
CA LEU A 154 -17.00 21.00 -12.14
C LEU A 154 -16.40 21.23 -10.76
N VAL A 155 -16.65 22.41 -10.17
CA VAL A 155 -16.08 22.79 -8.87
C VAL A 155 -17.17 22.97 -7.82
N PHE A 156 -17.01 22.28 -6.70
CA PHE A 156 -17.73 22.46 -5.44
C PHE A 156 -16.72 22.54 -4.30
N ARG A 157 -15.93 23.62 -4.27
CA ARG A 157 -14.83 23.76 -3.31
C ARG A 157 -15.30 24.44 -2.03
N LYS A 158 -14.91 23.92 -0.87
CA LYS A 158 -15.32 24.43 0.45
C LYS A 158 -16.84 24.53 0.61
N CYS A 159 -17.59 23.66 -0.08
CA CYS A 159 -19.04 23.65 -0.03
C CYS A 159 -19.55 22.73 1.09
N GLU A 160 -20.76 22.98 1.56
CA GLU A 160 -21.44 22.15 2.54
C GLU A 160 -22.77 21.65 1.96
N PHE A 161 -23.01 20.35 2.01
CA PHE A 161 -24.24 19.73 1.50
C PHE A 161 -25.02 19.18 2.68
N GLU A 162 -26.20 19.76 2.97
CA GLU A 162 -27.09 19.27 4.02
C GLU A 162 -27.88 18.03 3.59
N TYR A 163 -28.09 17.86 2.29
CA TYR A 163 -28.75 16.73 1.65
C TYR A 163 -27.87 16.11 0.55
N GLY A 164 -28.27 14.94 0.07
CA GLY A 164 -27.44 14.14 -0.83
C GLY A 164 -27.09 14.80 -2.16
N ILE A 165 -26.03 14.30 -2.78
CA ILE A 165 -25.70 14.58 -4.18
C ILE A 165 -25.50 13.26 -4.93
N ALA A 166 -26.16 13.14 -6.08
CA ALA A 166 -26.13 11.92 -6.87
C ALA A 166 -25.91 12.22 -8.36
N PHE A 167 -24.96 11.50 -8.94
CA PHE A 167 -24.68 11.48 -10.37
C PHE A 167 -24.97 10.08 -10.92
N LYS A 168 -25.82 10.00 -11.94
CA LYS A 168 -26.21 8.74 -12.57
C LYS A 168 -26.05 8.82 -14.08
N GLU A 169 -25.39 7.85 -14.70
CA GLU A 169 -25.22 7.78 -16.17
C GLU A 169 -24.54 9.06 -16.71
N CYS A 170 -23.64 9.69 -15.94
CA CYS A 170 -23.00 10.97 -16.30
C CYS A 170 -21.60 10.79 -16.91
N ASP A 171 -21.28 11.64 -17.88
CA ASP A 171 -19.98 11.67 -18.56
C ASP A 171 -19.22 12.96 -18.24
N PHE A 172 -17.98 12.83 -17.80
CA PHE A 172 -17.07 13.94 -17.52
C PHE A 172 -15.91 13.90 -18.50
N CYS A 173 -16.01 14.69 -19.57
CA CYS A 173 -15.18 14.57 -20.76
C CYS A 173 -13.86 15.34 -20.64
N LEU A 174 -12.81 14.83 -21.27
CA LEU A 174 -11.55 15.56 -21.42
C LEU A 174 -11.70 16.65 -22.48
N LYS A 175 -11.39 17.90 -22.13
CA LYS A 175 -11.37 18.99 -23.11
C LYS A 175 -10.16 18.83 -24.04
N LYS A 176 -10.41 18.49 -25.30
CA LYS A 176 -9.40 18.49 -26.37
C LYS A 176 -9.03 19.96 -26.64
N ASP A 177 -7.73 20.25 -26.75
CA ASP A 177 -7.17 21.57 -27.10
C ASP A 177 -7.04 22.64 -26.00
N CYS A 178 -7.07 22.27 -24.71
CA CYS A 178 -6.74 23.18 -23.61
C CYS A 178 -5.34 22.94 -23.01
N LYS A 179 -4.60 24.02 -22.71
CA LYS A 179 -3.29 23.95 -22.04
C LYS A 179 -3.38 23.55 -20.56
N LEU A 180 -4.55 23.77 -19.95
CA LEU A 180 -4.86 23.42 -18.57
C LEU A 180 -5.83 22.24 -18.60
N GLU A 181 -5.51 21.17 -17.86
CA GLU A 181 -6.40 20.02 -17.71
C GLU A 181 -7.64 20.45 -16.90
N ASN A 182 -8.84 20.13 -17.41
CA ASN A 182 -10.08 20.27 -16.67
C ASN A 182 -10.17 19.21 -15.57
N TYR A 183 -10.97 19.48 -14.53
CA TYR A 183 -11.06 18.65 -13.35
C TYR A 183 -12.41 18.75 -12.64
N ILE A 184 -12.68 17.79 -11.77
CA ILE A 184 -13.79 17.81 -10.82
C ILE A 184 -13.20 18.02 -9.43
N ASN A 185 -13.64 19.04 -8.70
CA ASN A 185 -13.07 19.38 -7.40
C ASN A 185 -14.15 19.58 -6.35
N PHE A 186 -14.13 18.72 -5.34
CA PHE A 186 -14.92 18.79 -4.13
C PHE A 186 -14.05 19.06 -2.89
N ASP A 187 -12.81 19.53 -3.07
CA ASP A 187 -11.84 19.70 -2.00
C ASP A 187 -12.38 20.62 -0.89
N ASP A 188 -11.98 20.30 0.34
CA ASP A 188 -12.31 21.02 1.56
C ASP A 188 -13.84 21.10 1.84
N SER A 189 -14.65 20.26 1.17
CA SER A 189 -16.12 20.23 1.30
C SER A 189 -16.61 19.23 2.35
N LYS A 190 -17.85 19.44 2.79
CA LYS A 190 -18.51 18.62 3.81
C LYS A 190 -19.87 18.12 3.31
N PHE A 191 -20.11 16.81 3.41
CA PHE A 191 -21.36 16.16 3.04
C PHE A 191 -22.03 15.59 4.29
N LYS A 192 -23.21 16.10 4.65
CA LYS A 192 -24.00 15.62 5.79
C LYS A 192 -24.93 14.45 5.42
N ASP A 193 -25.02 14.14 4.14
CA ASP A 193 -25.90 13.13 3.57
C ASP A 193 -25.18 12.35 2.46
N ASP A 194 -25.88 11.39 1.85
CA ASP A 194 -25.28 10.42 0.94
C ASP A 194 -24.71 11.05 -0.35
N VAL A 195 -23.57 10.54 -0.78
CA VAL A 195 -22.92 10.92 -2.04
C VAL A 195 -22.82 9.70 -2.94
N THR A 196 -23.43 9.76 -4.12
CA THR A 196 -23.52 8.62 -5.03
C THR A 196 -23.05 8.95 -6.45
N PHE A 197 -22.18 8.11 -7.01
CA PHE A 197 -21.85 8.08 -8.43
C PHE A 197 -22.20 6.70 -8.98
N LYS A 198 -23.07 6.64 -9.99
CA LYS A 198 -23.53 5.38 -10.58
C LYS A 198 -23.47 5.41 -12.10
N GLU A 199 -22.89 4.38 -12.71
CA GLU A 199 -22.83 4.26 -14.18
C GLU A 199 -22.13 5.49 -14.82
N CYS A 200 -21.10 6.05 -14.18
CA CYS A 200 -20.43 7.28 -14.60
C CYS A 200 -19.08 7.03 -15.30
N ILE A 201 -18.72 7.90 -16.25
CA ILE A 201 -17.43 7.88 -16.95
C ILE A 201 -16.64 9.15 -16.64
N PHE A 202 -15.44 8.99 -16.10
CA PHE A 202 -14.54 10.08 -15.72
C PHE A 202 -13.29 10.07 -16.60
N GLU A 203 -13.27 10.92 -17.63
CA GLU A 203 -12.10 11.14 -18.50
C GLU A 203 -11.11 12.18 -17.94
N ILE A 204 -11.47 12.80 -16.83
CA ILE A 204 -10.76 13.91 -16.17
C ILE A 204 -10.51 13.60 -14.70
N LYS A 205 -9.58 14.34 -14.08
CA LYS A 205 -9.21 14.14 -12.68
C LYS A 205 -10.35 14.54 -11.74
N MET A 206 -10.54 13.78 -10.67
CA MET A 206 -11.54 14.04 -9.65
C MET A 206 -10.90 14.09 -8.26
N SER A 207 -11.15 15.16 -7.51
CA SER A 207 -10.50 15.45 -6.24
C SER A 207 -11.50 15.70 -5.12
N PHE A 208 -11.25 15.08 -3.97
CA PHE A 208 -12.01 15.13 -2.73
C PHE A 208 -11.08 15.33 -1.52
N LYS A 209 -10.05 16.18 -1.67
CA LYS A 209 -9.03 16.38 -0.63
C LYS A 209 -9.62 17.03 0.60
N ASN A 210 -9.21 16.55 1.79
CA ASN A 210 -9.69 17.06 3.07
C ASN A 210 -11.23 17.09 3.21
N THR A 211 -11.94 16.24 2.47
CA THR A 211 -13.40 16.19 2.53
C THR A 211 -13.89 15.39 3.72
N ILE A 212 -15.09 15.73 4.21
CA ILE A 212 -15.73 15.01 5.32
C ILE A 212 -17.10 14.50 4.86
N TYR A 213 -17.31 13.20 4.97
CA TYR A 213 -18.59 12.54 4.72
C TYR A 213 -19.17 12.04 6.03
N GLU A 214 -20.29 12.62 6.47
CA GLU A 214 -20.99 12.19 7.69
C GLU A 214 -21.88 10.96 7.45
N LYS A 215 -22.21 10.68 6.19
CA LYS A 215 -23.05 9.59 5.71
C LYS A 215 -22.37 8.78 4.61
N LYS A 216 -23.12 7.99 3.86
CA LYS A 216 -22.59 6.99 2.94
C LYS A 216 -21.94 7.67 1.73
N PHE A 217 -20.79 7.13 1.30
CA PHE A 217 -20.19 7.47 0.02
C PHE A 217 -20.15 6.22 -0.87
N GLU A 218 -20.69 6.32 -2.07
CA GLU A 218 -20.85 5.18 -2.96
C GLU A 218 -20.49 5.49 -4.42
N ILE A 219 -19.67 4.62 -5.01
CA ILE A 219 -19.35 4.60 -6.44
C ILE A 219 -19.65 3.21 -6.98
N ILE A 220 -20.54 3.14 -7.98
CA ILE A 220 -21.04 1.89 -8.56
C ILE A 220 -20.92 1.93 -10.10
N ASP A 221 -20.53 0.82 -10.72
CA ASP A 221 -20.57 0.61 -12.18
C ASP A 221 -19.86 1.72 -12.98
N SER A 222 -18.75 2.26 -12.47
CA SER A 222 -18.13 3.49 -12.99
C SER A 222 -16.69 3.30 -13.48
N LEU A 223 -16.28 4.12 -14.45
CA LEU A 223 -14.97 4.06 -15.11
C LEU A 223 -14.15 5.32 -14.87
N PHE A 224 -12.93 5.18 -14.33
CA PHE A 224 -12.00 6.27 -14.11
C PHE A 224 -10.79 6.15 -15.04
N GLN A 225 -10.71 7.01 -16.05
CA GLN A 225 -9.57 7.11 -16.97
C GLN A 225 -8.41 7.90 -16.35
N LYS A 226 -8.70 8.81 -15.42
CA LYS A 226 -7.75 9.69 -14.74
C LYS A 226 -7.82 9.53 -13.23
N GLU A 227 -7.03 10.33 -12.53
CA GLU A 227 -6.84 10.26 -11.09
C GLU A 227 -8.13 10.53 -10.30
N LEU A 228 -8.35 9.74 -9.25
CA LEU A 228 -9.38 9.91 -8.24
C LEU A 228 -8.71 10.08 -6.87
N ASP A 229 -8.80 11.27 -6.27
CA ASP A 229 -7.99 11.63 -5.09
C ASP A 229 -8.84 11.93 -3.85
N PHE A 230 -8.65 11.12 -2.80
CA PHE A 230 -9.24 11.23 -1.47
C PHE A 230 -8.19 11.54 -0.39
N TYR A 231 -7.08 12.21 -0.74
CA TYR A 231 -6.05 12.57 0.23
C TYR A 231 -6.65 13.28 1.45
N LYS A 232 -6.43 12.72 2.65
CA LYS A 232 -6.98 13.21 3.93
C LYS A 232 -8.51 13.28 4.02
N ALA A 233 -9.24 12.59 3.13
CA ALA A 233 -10.68 12.49 3.26
C ALA A 233 -11.08 11.67 4.50
N THR A 234 -12.20 12.03 5.12
CA THR A 234 -12.75 11.35 6.29
C THR A 234 -14.14 10.82 6.01
N PHE A 235 -14.32 9.50 6.11
CA PHE A 235 -15.60 8.81 5.94
C PHE A 235 -16.09 8.35 7.31
N GLN A 236 -17.17 8.96 7.82
CA GLN A 236 -17.76 8.60 9.12
C GLN A 236 -18.63 7.34 9.03
N LYS A 237 -19.18 7.06 7.83
CA LYS A 237 -20.09 5.94 7.54
C LYS A 237 -19.55 5.12 6.36
N GLU A 238 -20.41 4.29 5.75
CA GLU A 238 -19.99 3.29 4.79
C GLU A 238 -19.31 3.91 3.56
N LEU A 239 -18.20 3.29 3.15
CA LEU A 239 -17.47 3.63 1.93
C LEU A 239 -17.58 2.46 0.95
N ASN A 240 -18.29 2.64 -0.15
CA ASN A 240 -18.56 1.59 -1.12
C ASN A 240 -18.00 1.93 -2.51
N PHE A 241 -17.18 1.03 -3.03
CA PHE A 241 -16.74 0.97 -4.41
C PHE A 241 -17.13 -0.39 -4.97
N ILE A 242 -18.02 -0.42 -5.96
CA ILE A 242 -18.58 -1.67 -6.49
C ILE A 242 -18.54 -1.65 -8.01
N ASN A 243 -17.93 -2.68 -8.61
CA ASN A 243 -17.83 -2.83 -10.06
C ASN A 243 -17.25 -1.57 -10.72
N ILE A 244 -16.06 -1.15 -10.28
CA ILE A 244 -15.38 0.02 -10.83
C ILE A 244 -14.11 -0.37 -11.58
N THR A 245 -13.82 0.36 -12.66
CA THR A 245 -12.58 0.20 -13.42
C THR A 245 -11.67 1.41 -13.24
N LEU A 246 -10.43 1.17 -12.83
CA LEU A 246 -9.39 2.20 -12.65
C LEU A 246 -8.31 2.03 -13.71
N ASN A 247 -8.06 3.09 -14.48
CA ASN A 247 -6.97 3.17 -15.46
C ASN A 247 -5.80 4.06 -14.98
N SER A 248 -5.93 4.66 -13.80
CA SER A 248 -4.96 5.59 -13.21
C SER A 248 -4.87 5.42 -11.69
N LEU A 249 -4.39 6.45 -10.99
CA LEU A 249 -4.26 6.48 -9.54
C LEU A 249 -5.62 6.71 -8.86
N CYS A 250 -5.97 5.86 -7.92
CA CYS A 250 -6.99 6.08 -6.91
C CYS A 250 -6.31 6.21 -5.54
N ASN A 251 -6.34 7.41 -4.96
CA ASN A 251 -5.51 7.79 -3.82
C ASN A 251 -6.31 7.99 -2.54
N PHE A 252 -6.08 7.15 -1.53
CA PHE A 252 -6.61 7.28 -0.17
C PHE A 252 -5.53 7.64 0.85
N THR A 253 -4.44 8.28 0.41
CA THR A 253 -3.32 8.58 1.31
C THR A 253 -3.78 9.44 2.49
N GLU A 254 -3.43 9.06 3.72
CA GLU A 254 -3.88 9.71 4.97
C GLU A 254 -5.40 9.78 5.17
N ALA A 255 -6.20 9.02 4.40
CA ALA A 255 -7.65 8.98 4.58
C ALA A 255 -8.03 8.27 5.89
N THR A 256 -9.15 8.66 6.48
CA THR A 256 -9.71 8.05 7.69
C THR A 256 -11.08 7.47 7.41
N ILE A 257 -11.21 6.15 7.53
CA ILE A 257 -12.44 5.40 7.30
C ILE A 257 -12.91 4.83 8.64
N LYS A 258 -14.01 5.36 9.18
CA LYS A 258 -14.49 5.02 10.53
C LYS A 258 -15.49 3.86 10.58
N SER A 259 -16.10 3.52 9.46
CA SER A 259 -17.10 2.45 9.35
C SER A 259 -16.64 1.38 8.36
N PHE A 260 -17.52 0.41 8.11
CA PHE A 260 -17.34 -0.60 7.08
C PHE A 260 -16.97 0.01 5.72
N SER A 261 -15.97 -0.58 5.05
CA SER A 261 -15.66 -0.22 3.66
C SER A 261 -15.63 -1.44 2.75
N ARG A 262 -16.31 -1.33 1.61
CA ARG A 262 -16.39 -2.36 0.58
C ARG A 262 -15.75 -1.86 -0.70
N PHE A 263 -14.76 -2.59 -1.18
CA PHE A 263 -14.14 -2.47 -2.49
C PHE A 263 -14.38 -3.78 -3.21
N LYS A 264 -15.48 -3.90 -3.94
CA LYS A 264 -15.92 -5.15 -4.58
C LYS A 264 -15.85 -5.04 -6.09
N ASP A 265 -15.35 -6.08 -6.74
CA ASP A 265 -15.28 -6.19 -8.20
C ASP A 265 -14.49 -4.99 -8.80
N ILE A 266 -13.35 -4.65 -8.16
CA ILE A 266 -12.49 -3.56 -8.61
C ILE A 266 -11.56 -4.05 -9.71
N LYS A 267 -11.67 -3.50 -10.92
CA LYS A 267 -10.78 -3.78 -12.04
C LYS A 267 -9.62 -2.77 -12.10
N LEU A 268 -8.39 -3.28 -12.00
CA LEU A 268 -7.16 -2.50 -12.07
C LEU A 268 -6.41 -2.77 -13.38
N ASN A 269 -6.45 -1.83 -14.32
CA ASN A 269 -5.74 -1.93 -15.61
C ASN A 269 -4.24 -1.65 -15.48
N ASP A 270 -3.48 -1.79 -16.57
CA ASP A 270 -2.03 -1.58 -16.59
C ASP A 270 -1.66 -0.18 -16.05
N ASN A 271 -0.65 -0.13 -15.16
CA ASN A 271 -0.19 1.09 -14.47
C ASN A 271 -1.18 1.76 -13.50
N SER A 272 -2.41 1.27 -13.37
CA SER A 272 -3.34 1.76 -12.34
C SER A 272 -2.81 1.45 -10.93
N ILE A 273 -3.11 2.34 -9.98
CA ILE A 273 -2.65 2.23 -8.60
C ILE A 273 -3.82 2.51 -7.67
N LEU A 274 -4.13 1.57 -6.79
CA LEU A 274 -5.01 1.79 -5.65
C LEU A 274 -4.15 1.98 -4.39
N ASN A 275 -4.09 3.20 -3.87
CA ASN A 275 -3.13 3.59 -2.84
C ASN A 275 -3.82 3.90 -1.50
N PHE A 276 -3.52 3.13 -0.45
CA PHE A 276 -4.02 3.32 0.91
C PHE A 276 -2.94 3.82 1.89
N SER A 277 -1.87 4.44 1.39
CA SER A 277 -0.70 4.77 2.22
C SER A 277 -1.06 5.68 3.42
N ASN A 278 -0.60 5.35 4.62
CA ASN A 278 -0.88 6.08 5.86
C ASN A 278 -2.38 6.24 6.20
N SER A 279 -3.28 5.48 5.58
CA SER A 279 -4.72 5.55 5.90
C SER A 279 -5.07 4.72 7.14
N ASN A 280 -6.19 5.06 7.78
CA ASN A 280 -6.70 4.35 8.95
C ASN A 280 -8.11 3.81 8.66
N PHE A 281 -8.28 2.50 8.84
CA PHE A 281 -9.56 1.80 8.77
C PHE A 281 -9.93 1.29 10.16
N TYR A 282 -10.99 1.86 10.76
CA TYR A 282 -11.38 1.51 12.14
C TYR A 282 -12.24 0.25 12.22
N GLU A 283 -12.85 -0.13 11.12
CA GLU A 283 -13.81 -1.21 11.03
C GLU A 283 -13.43 -2.21 9.92
N TRP A 284 -14.25 -3.25 9.75
CA TRP A 284 -14.08 -4.25 8.69
C TRP A 284 -13.95 -3.68 7.26
N VAL A 285 -13.01 -4.23 6.51
CA VAL A 285 -12.72 -3.90 5.11
C VAL A 285 -12.89 -5.15 4.26
N ASP A 286 -13.69 -5.08 3.20
CA ASP A 286 -13.84 -6.12 2.20
C ASP A 286 -13.20 -5.64 0.89
N LEU A 287 -12.03 -6.18 0.52
CA LEU A 287 -11.32 -5.84 -0.71
C LEU A 287 -11.24 -7.04 -1.64
N LYS A 288 -12.09 -7.01 -2.66
CA LYS A 288 -12.24 -7.99 -3.74
C LYS A 288 -11.99 -7.31 -5.07
N LEU A 289 -10.93 -7.73 -5.75
CA LEU A 289 -10.68 -7.32 -7.13
C LEU A 289 -11.49 -8.20 -8.09
N ASP A 290 -11.66 -7.71 -9.31
CA ASP A 290 -12.28 -8.49 -10.39
C ASP A 290 -11.54 -9.83 -10.58
N TYR A 291 -12.28 -10.93 -10.44
CA TYR A 291 -11.79 -12.31 -10.46
C TYR A 291 -11.69 -12.88 -11.88
N GLU A 292 -12.36 -12.29 -12.88
CA GLU A 292 -12.41 -12.84 -14.23
C GLU A 292 -11.05 -12.69 -14.93
N GLU A 293 -10.40 -11.53 -14.76
CA GLU A 293 -9.11 -11.20 -15.35
C GLU A 293 -7.97 -11.16 -14.32
N LYS A 294 -6.73 -11.31 -14.81
CA LYS A 294 -5.53 -11.10 -14.00
C LYS A 294 -5.43 -9.64 -13.58
N VAL A 295 -5.13 -9.39 -12.30
CA VAL A 295 -4.88 -8.04 -11.78
C VAL A 295 -3.60 -7.49 -12.42
N LYS A 296 -3.73 -6.38 -13.16
CA LYS A 296 -2.61 -5.73 -13.88
C LYS A 296 -2.03 -4.53 -13.13
N GLY A 297 -2.86 -3.83 -12.36
CA GLY A 297 -2.43 -2.68 -11.56
C GLY A 297 -1.75 -3.04 -10.23
N LYS A 298 -1.56 -2.03 -9.38
CA LYS A 298 -0.87 -2.15 -8.09
C LYS A 298 -1.79 -1.72 -6.95
N ILE A 299 -1.72 -2.42 -5.83
CA ILE A 299 -2.32 -1.97 -4.56
C ILE A 299 -1.20 -1.64 -3.58
N ILE A 300 -1.31 -0.51 -2.87
CA ILE A 300 -0.29 -0.05 -1.91
C ILE A 300 -0.91 0.06 -0.51
N PHE A 301 -0.31 -0.65 0.46
CA PHE A 301 -0.67 -0.61 1.88
C PHE A 301 0.48 -0.07 2.76
N TYR A 302 1.16 0.99 2.34
CA TYR A 302 2.31 1.51 3.08
C TYR A 302 1.86 2.27 4.34
N ARG A 303 2.17 1.74 5.53
CA ARG A 303 1.72 2.31 6.83
C ARG A 303 0.20 2.45 6.94
N THR A 304 -0.55 1.59 6.26
CA THR A 304 -2.00 1.50 6.38
C THR A 304 -2.35 0.77 7.68
N ASN A 305 -3.22 1.36 8.50
CA ASN A 305 -3.66 0.76 9.75
C ASN A 305 -5.06 0.17 9.57
N PHE A 306 -5.20 -1.14 9.76
CA PHE A 306 -6.49 -1.82 9.88
C PHE A 306 -6.72 -2.17 11.35
N HIS A 307 -7.59 -1.41 12.03
CA HIS A 307 -8.01 -1.72 13.40
C HIS A 307 -9.05 -2.86 13.42
N GLY A 308 -9.86 -2.96 12.37
CA GLY A 308 -10.78 -4.07 12.11
C GLY A 308 -10.19 -5.17 11.23
N LYS A 309 -11.03 -6.14 10.84
CA LYS A 309 -10.63 -7.21 9.91
C LYS A 309 -10.53 -6.69 8.48
N CYS A 310 -9.48 -7.06 7.75
CA CYS A 310 -9.38 -6.85 6.31
C CYS A 310 -9.50 -8.18 5.59
N TYR A 311 -10.56 -8.35 4.81
CA TYR A 311 -10.76 -9.51 3.94
C TYR A 311 -10.15 -9.21 2.58
N LEU A 312 -9.14 -10.00 2.24
CA LEU A 312 -8.52 -10.01 0.92
C LEU A 312 -8.95 -11.32 0.24
N ASP A 313 -9.38 -11.25 -1.01
CA ASP A 313 -9.74 -12.45 -1.76
C ASP A 313 -8.51 -13.38 -1.89
N TYR A 314 -8.64 -14.60 -1.39
CA TYR A 314 -7.56 -15.60 -1.41
C TYR A 314 -7.28 -16.08 -2.83
N GLU A 315 -8.31 -16.18 -3.67
CA GLU A 315 -8.17 -16.63 -5.07
C GLU A 315 -7.34 -15.63 -5.89
N MET A 316 -7.42 -14.33 -5.56
CA MET A 316 -6.55 -13.28 -6.12
C MET A 316 -5.07 -13.53 -5.80
N LEU A 317 -4.75 -13.95 -4.57
CA LEU A 317 -3.38 -14.20 -4.14
C LEU A 317 -2.77 -15.42 -4.85
N GLU A 318 -3.59 -16.44 -5.08
CA GLU A 318 -3.16 -17.72 -5.66
C GLU A 318 -3.13 -17.71 -7.21
N LYS A 319 -4.19 -17.22 -7.88
CA LYS A 319 -4.33 -17.19 -9.35
C LYS A 319 -3.25 -16.36 -10.03
N ASP A 320 -2.95 -15.19 -9.49
CA ASP A 320 -2.03 -14.24 -10.11
C ASP A 320 -0.58 -14.35 -9.60
N LYS A 321 -0.32 -15.31 -8.69
CA LYS A 321 0.96 -15.43 -7.97
C LYS A 321 1.38 -14.08 -7.42
N PHE A 322 0.46 -13.39 -6.73
CA PHE A 322 0.73 -12.09 -6.14
C PHE A 322 1.97 -12.23 -5.27
N LYS A 323 3.07 -11.61 -5.71
CA LYS A 323 4.25 -11.48 -4.87
C LYS A 323 3.90 -10.48 -3.79
N VAL A 324 3.35 -10.97 -2.70
CA VAL A 324 3.63 -10.34 -1.41
C VAL A 324 5.15 -10.23 -1.39
N PHE A 325 5.69 -9.02 -1.29
CA PHE A 325 7.13 -8.79 -1.26
C PHE A 325 7.65 -9.29 0.07
N ILE A 326 7.61 -10.60 0.24
CA ILE A 326 8.18 -11.32 1.34
C ILE A 326 8.94 -12.48 0.75
N LEU A 327 10.11 -12.13 0.21
CA LEU A 327 11.26 -13.01 -0.03
C LEU A 327 10.94 -14.47 -0.42
N ASP A 328 10.18 -14.65 -1.49
CA ASP A 328 9.92 -15.98 -2.08
C ASP A 328 11.01 -16.41 -3.09
N LYS A 329 12.19 -15.75 -3.04
CA LYS A 329 13.34 -16.13 -3.85
C LYS A 329 14.38 -16.80 -2.97
N ASP A 330 14.92 -17.90 -3.50
CA ASP A 330 16.09 -18.62 -3.00
C ASP A 330 17.06 -17.69 -2.28
N ILE A 331 17.29 -17.96 -0.99
CA ILE A 331 18.03 -17.09 -0.06
C ILE A 331 19.39 -16.69 -0.64
N ASN A 332 19.99 -17.55 -1.46
CA ASN A 332 21.27 -17.34 -2.13
C ASN A 332 21.23 -16.17 -3.12
N ILE A 333 20.11 -15.98 -3.83
CA ILE A 333 19.90 -14.87 -4.78
C ILE A 333 19.88 -13.55 -4.02
N TYR A 334 19.14 -13.49 -2.91
CA TYR A 334 19.02 -12.27 -2.13
C TYR A 334 20.33 -11.94 -1.39
N GLU A 335 21.06 -12.94 -0.90
CA GLU A 335 22.39 -12.74 -0.34
C GLU A 335 23.40 -12.20 -1.37
N SER A 336 23.33 -12.66 -2.62
CA SER A 336 24.14 -12.14 -3.73
C SER A 336 23.77 -10.69 -4.06
N TYR A 337 22.46 -10.39 -4.12
CA TYR A 337 21.95 -9.05 -4.35
C TYR A 337 22.40 -8.06 -3.26
N LEU A 338 22.31 -8.44 -1.98
CA LEU A 338 22.77 -7.63 -0.84
C LEU A 338 24.28 -7.34 -0.91
N LYS A 339 25.09 -8.32 -1.33
CA LYS A 339 26.54 -8.12 -1.49
C LYS A 339 26.87 -7.10 -2.57
N ASN A 340 26.08 -7.03 -3.64
CA ASN A 340 26.39 -6.24 -4.83
C ASN A 340 25.76 -4.84 -4.83
N ASN A 341 24.72 -4.59 -4.02
CA ASN A 341 23.93 -3.35 -4.10
C ASN A 341 23.83 -2.58 -2.77
N ILE A 342 24.71 -2.86 -1.80
CA ILE A 342 24.51 -2.30 -0.46
C ILE A 342 24.60 -0.76 -0.41
N ASP A 343 25.43 -0.16 -1.27
CA ASP A 343 25.65 1.28 -1.31
C ASP A 343 24.50 2.05 -1.96
N SER A 344 23.65 1.37 -2.75
CA SER A 344 22.49 1.96 -3.45
C SER A 344 21.15 1.68 -2.77
N LEU A 345 21.15 0.90 -1.68
CA LEU A 345 19.93 0.50 -0.98
C LEU A 345 19.61 1.45 0.18
N ASN A 346 18.52 2.21 0.03
CA ASN A 346 18.00 3.12 1.07
C ASN A 346 17.65 2.37 2.38
N LYS A 347 17.75 3.06 3.53
CA LYS A 347 17.34 2.55 4.87
C LYS A 347 15.96 1.85 4.87
N ALA A 348 15.05 2.27 4.00
CA ALA A 348 13.73 1.66 3.82
C ALA A 348 13.80 0.13 3.61
N ASN A 349 14.76 -0.39 2.86
CA ASN A 349 14.85 -1.82 2.51
C ASN A 349 15.36 -2.71 3.66
N LYS A 350 16.15 -2.16 4.58
CA LYS A 350 16.51 -2.86 5.82
C LYS A 350 15.29 -3.01 6.72
N TRP A 351 14.53 -1.93 6.87
CA TRP A 351 13.34 -1.92 7.71
C TRP A 351 12.21 -2.78 7.14
N THR A 352 12.08 -2.91 5.82
CA THR A 352 11.12 -3.85 5.22
C THR A 352 11.42 -5.31 5.62
N LEU A 353 12.68 -5.73 5.66
CA LEU A 353 13.07 -7.05 6.17
C LEU A 353 12.69 -7.25 7.64
N PHE A 354 12.89 -6.22 8.46
CA PHE A 354 12.50 -6.25 9.86
C PHE A 354 10.98 -6.35 10.02
N TYR A 355 10.21 -5.50 9.33
CA TYR A 355 8.75 -5.51 9.41
C TYR A 355 8.17 -6.82 8.88
N ALA A 356 8.67 -7.33 7.75
CA ALA A 356 8.31 -8.66 7.26
C ALA A 356 8.54 -9.75 8.31
N SER A 357 9.66 -9.69 9.04
CA SER A 357 9.92 -10.63 10.13
C SER A 357 8.90 -10.50 11.27
N GLN A 358 8.52 -9.29 11.68
CA GLN A 358 7.51 -9.11 12.72
C GLN A 358 6.13 -9.61 12.28
N ILE A 359 5.74 -9.32 11.04
CA ILE A 359 4.49 -9.82 10.45
C ILE A 359 4.45 -11.35 10.49
N TYR A 360 5.53 -12.02 10.10
CA TYR A 360 5.57 -13.48 10.15
C TYR A 360 5.53 -14.02 11.58
N LYS A 361 6.19 -13.34 12.52
CA LYS A 361 6.15 -13.69 13.94
C LYS A 361 4.73 -13.57 14.51
N GLU A 362 4.02 -12.48 14.20
CA GLU A 362 2.64 -12.23 14.63
C GLU A 362 1.66 -13.24 14.02
N ASN A 363 1.91 -13.67 12.78
CA ASN A 363 1.09 -14.66 12.09
C ASN A 363 1.48 -16.12 12.41
N GLY A 364 2.37 -16.36 13.39
CA GLY A 364 2.80 -17.72 13.76
C GLY A 364 3.61 -18.46 12.68
N LYS A 365 4.07 -17.77 11.62
CA LYS A 365 4.87 -18.36 10.54
C LYS A 365 6.36 -18.31 10.89
N LEU A 366 6.85 -19.35 11.56
CA LEU A 366 8.20 -19.35 12.12
C LEU A 366 9.32 -19.41 11.06
N GLU A 367 9.29 -20.37 10.13
CA GLU A 367 10.37 -20.52 9.13
C GLU A 367 10.59 -19.22 8.31
N PRO A 368 9.52 -18.55 7.80
CA PRO A 368 9.67 -17.27 7.12
C PRO A 368 10.14 -16.13 8.04
N TYR A 369 9.72 -16.11 9.31
CA TYR A 369 10.22 -15.17 10.32
C TYR A 369 11.74 -15.31 10.52
N LEU A 370 12.22 -16.54 10.76
CA LEU A 370 13.64 -16.80 11.00
C LEU A 370 14.50 -16.40 9.80
N CYS A 371 14.02 -16.69 8.59
CA CYS A 371 14.69 -16.32 7.35
C CYS A 371 14.80 -14.80 7.16
N THR A 372 13.68 -14.09 7.28
CA THR A 372 13.64 -12.62 7.13
C THR A 372 14.43 -11.89 8.21
N TYR A 373 14.38 -12.39 9.46
CA TYR A 373 15.16 -11.84 10.57
C TYR A 373 16.67 -12.04 10.39
N TYR A 374 17.11 -13.21 9.91
CA TYR A 374 18.52 -13.44 9.55
C TYR A 374 19.01 -12.45 8.48
N LEU A 375 18.22 -12.24 7.43
CA LEU A 375 18.58 -11.30 6.35
C LEU A 375 18.66 -9.85 6.85
N TYR A 376 17.73 -9.43 7.72
CA TYR A 376 17.79 -8.14 8.40
C TYR A 376 19.10 -7.97 9.18
N LYS A 377 19.51 -8.96 9.98
CA LYS A 377 20.77 -8.91 10.75
C LYS A 377 22.01 -8.92 9.87
N LYS A 378 22.00 -9.69 8.78
CA LYS A 378 23.07 -9.68 7.78
C LYS A 378 23.24 -8.31 7.13
N TYR A 379 22.12 -7.66 6.77
CA TYR A 379 22.13 -6.30 6.24
C TYR A 379 22.74 -5.33 7.26
N GLU A 380 22.27 -5.36 8.51
CA GLU A 380 22.77 -4.49 9.58
C GLU A 380 24.29 -4.60 9.75
N ARG A 381 24.87 -5.81 9.68
CA ARG A 381 26.32 -6.00 9.73
C ARG A 381 27.03 -5.42 8.50
N LEU A 382 26.51 -5.62 7.31
CA LEU A 382 27.14 -5.13 6.08
C LEU A 382 27.08 -3.58 6.00
N GLU A 383 25.98 -2.97 6.42
CA GLU A 383 25.83 -1.51 6.57
C GLU A 383 26.87 -0.95 7.56
N LYS A 384 27.00 -1.58 8.74
CA LYS A 384 28.06 -1.24 9.71
C LYS A 384 29.46 -1.34 9.11
N ARG A 385 29.72 -2.32 8.24
CA ARG A 385 31.02 -2.51 7.60
C ARG A 385 31.37 -1.36 6.67
N GLU A 386 30.43 -0.91 5.84
CA GLU A 386 30.66 0.25 4.95
C GLU A 386 30.91 1.53 5.74
N LEU A 387 30.11 1.76 6.79
CA LEU A 387 30.32 2.91 7.69
C LEU A 387 31.72 2.92 8.32
N VAL A 388 32.22 1.75 8.75
CA VAL A 388 33.54 1.62 9.37
C VAL A 388 34.69 1.75 8.37
N LYS A 389 34.50 1.31 7.11
CA LYS A 389 35.50 1.50 6.04
C LYS A 389 35.81 2.98 5.81
N ASN A 390 34.78 3.81 5.77
CA ASN A 390 34.88 5.24 5.47
C ASN A 390 35.32 6.09 6.68
N MET A 391 35.52 5.47 7.84
CA MET A 391 35.91 6.16 9.07
C MET A 391 37.44 6.33 9.17
N SER A 392 37.91 7.48 9.67
CA SER A 392 39.34 7.70 9.98
C SER A 392 39.80 6.85 11.17
N PHE A 393 41.12 6.68 11.33
CA PHE A 393 41.67 5.86 12.41
C PHE A 393 41.39 6.50 13.78
N SER A 394 40.62 5.80 14.62
CA SER A 394 40.21 6.26 15.95
C SER A 394 39.94 5.08 16.89
N LYS A 395 39.93 5.32 18.21
CA LYS A 395 39.51 4.31 19.21
C LYS A 395 38.09 3.79 18.91
N GLU A 396 37.21 4.66 18.42
CA GLU A 396 35.84 4.28 18.03
C GLU A 396 35.83 3.30 16.85
N LYS A 397 36.69 3.54 15.83
CA LYS A 397 36.86 2.62 14.70
C LYS A 397 37.32 1.24 15.16
N PHE A 398 38.25 1.17 16.12
CA PHE A 398 38.72 -0.09 16.69
C PHE A 398 37.59 -0.89 17.34
N PHE A 399 36.80 -0.28 18.24
CA PHE A 399 35.67 -0.97 18.86
C PHE A 399 34.60 -1.43 17.86
N LYS A 400 34.29 -0.59 16.85
CA LYS A 400 33.37 -0.98 15.77
C LYS A 400 33.90 -2.13 14.90
N GLN A 401 35.22 -2.19 14.68
CA GLN A 401 35.86 -3.32 14.01
C GLN A 401 35.74 -4.62 14.82
N VAL A 402 35.94 -4.56 16.14
CA VAL A 402 35.74 -5.71 17.03
C VAL A 402 34.28 -6.19 16.99
N ASP A 403 33.30 -5.29 17.07
CA ASP A 403 31.86 -5.63 16.94
C ASP A 403 31.56 -6.31 15.57
N LEU A 404 32.15 -5.80 14.49
CA LEU A 404 32.00 -6.40 13.15
C LEU A 404 32.58 -7.81 13.06
N ILE A 405 33.75 -8.04 13.67
CA ILE A 405 34.36 -9.36 13.75
C ILE A 405 33.46 -10.30 14.54
N MET A 406 32.98 -9.88 15.71
CA MET A 406 32.07 -10.67 16.54
C MET A 406 30.77 -10.99 15.80
N SER A 407 30.16 -10.01 15.14
CA SER A 407 28.96 -10.21 14.31
C SER A 407 29.21 -11.20 13.15
N CYS A 408 30.40 -11.16 12.54
CA CYS A 408 30.79 -12.09 11.47
C CYS A 408 30.96 -13.53 12.00
N ILE A 409 31.56 -13.69 13.19
CA ILE A 409 31.68 -14.97 13.88
C ILE A 409 30.27 -15.51 14.18
N ILE A 410 29.40 -14.71 14.78
CA ILE A 410 28.01 -15.08 15.11
C ILE A 410 27.24 -15.49 13.85
N GLU A 411 27.35 -14.74 12.75
CA GLU A 411 26.68 -15.09 11.48
C GLU A 411 27.11 -16.47 10.96
N LYS A 412 28.42 -16.73 10.91
CA LYS A 412 28.97 -17.98 10.36
C LYS A 412 28.67 -19.20 11.25
N THR A 413 28.75 -19.01 12.57
CA THR A 413 28.57 -20.08 13.56
C THR A 413 27.10 -20.40 13.80
N THR A 414 26.22 -19.39 13.87
CA THR A 414 24.85 -19.57 14.36
C THR A 414 23.75 -19.04 13.43
N LYS A 415 24.11 -18.32 12.36
CA LYS A 415 23.17 -17.48 11.58
C LYS A 415 22.39 -16.51 12.49
N TYR A 416 23.06 -15.85 13.43
CA TYR A 416 22.41 -15.02 14.47
C TYR A 416 21.37 -15.81 15.27
N PHE A 417 21.73 -17.04 15.65
CA PHE A 417 20.90 -17.98 16.43
C PHE A 417 19.57 -18.37 15.78
N THR A 418 19.40 -18.11 14.49
CA THR A 418 18.19 -18.50 13.74
C THR A 418 18.22 -19.96 13.29
N SER A 419 19.37 -20.63 13.32
CA SER A 419 19.52 -22.01 12.84
C SER A 419 20.00 -22.97 13.93
N TRP A 420 19.13 -23.88 14.36
CA TRP A 420 19.46 -24.91 15.36
C TRP A 420 20.59 -25.83 14.91
N LYS A 421 20.66 -26.20 13.62
CA LYS A 421 21.74 -27.04 13.06
C LYS A 421 23.10 -26.38 13.22
N ARG A 422 23.17 -25.06 12.96
CA ARG A 422 24.39 -24.26 13.06
C ARG A 422 24.82 -24.10 14.52
N ASN A 423 23.87 -23.88 15.42
CA ASN A 423 24.11 -23.89 16.87
C ASN A 423 24.70 -25.23 17.34
N LEU A 424 24.12 -26.36 16.91
CA LEU A 424 24.61 -27.70 17.26
C LEU A 424 26.03 -27.97 16.75
N ILE A 425 26.32 -27.61 15.50
CA ILE A 425 27.67 -27.72 14.94
C ILE A 425 28.66 -26.86 15.73
N SER A 426 28.25 -25.66 16.15
CA SER A 426 29.09 -24.75 16.94
C SER A 426 29.41 -25.31 18.32
N ILE A 427 28.45 -25.97 18.98
CA ILE A 427 28.69 -26.69 20.24
C ILE A 427 29.80 -27.72 20.06
N GLY A 428 29.69 -28.58 19.04
CA GLY A 428 30.72 -29.59 18.75
C GLY A 428 32.09 -28.98 18.44
N LEU A 429 32.13 -27.87 17.70
CA LEU A 429 33.37 -27.17 17.38
C LEU A 429 34.04 -26.58 18.63
N VAL A 430 33.29 -25.97 19.55
CA VAL A 430 33.87 -25.43 20.79
C VAL A 430 34.47 -26.54 21.64
N ILE A 431 33.73 -27.63 21.85
CA ILE A 431 34.22 -28.81 22.60
C ILE A 431 35.51 -29.36 21.97
N LEU A 432 35.56 -29.48 20.64
CA LEU A 432 36.75 -29.94 19.93
C LEU A 432 37.92 -28.95 20.03
N CYS A 433 37.68 -27.65 19.90
CA CYS A 433 38.71 -26.63 20.05
C CYS A 433 39.30 -26.63 21.46
N SER A 434 38.47 -26.67 22.50
CA SER A 434 38.91 -26.79 23.90
C SER A 434 39.70 -28.08 24.13
N PHE A 435 39.22 -29.20 23.59
CA PHE A 435 39.91 -30.48 23.64
C PHE A 435 41.34 -30.39 23.08
N PHE A 436 41.51 -29.77 21.90
CA PHE A 436 42.85 -29.56 21.34
C PHE A 436 43.72 -28.65 22.20
N ILE A 437 43.16 -27.59 22.79
CA ILE A 437 43.88 -26.72 23.72
C ILE A 437 44.36 -27.53 24.93
N TYR A 438 43.50 -28.36 25.52
CA TYR A 438 43.88 -29.21 26.65
C TYR A 438 44.89 -30.29 26.27
N CYS A 439 44.84 -30.80 25.04
CA CYS A 439 45.86 -31.70 24.54
C CYS A 439 47.24 -31.04 24.43
N LEU A 440 47.33 -29.71 24.32
CA LEU A 440 48.64 -29.03 24.38
C LEU A 440 49.24 -29.03 25.79
N PHE A 441 48.37 -29.09 26.81
CA PHE A 441 48.71 -28.94 28.21
C PHE A 441 48.21 -30.08 29.12
N PRO A 442 48.47 -31.36 28.78
CA PRO A 442 47.95 -32.50 29.53
C PRO A 442 48.60 -32.65 30.92
N ASN A 443 49.73 -32.00 31.17
CA ASN A 443 50.39 -31.98 32.47
C ASN A 443 49.69 -31.08 33.50
N HIS A 444 48.81 -30.20 33.03
CA HIS A 444 48.06 -29.26 33.85
C HIS A 444 46.61 -29.74 34.09
N LEU A 445 46.33 -30.99 33.75
CA LEU A 445 45.10 -31.69 34.10
C LEU A 445 45.45 -32.83 35.05
N GLU A 446 44.89 -32.80 36.26
CA GLU A 446 45.12 -33.83 37.29
C GLU A 446 43.96 -34.81 37.35
N TYR A 447 44.29 -36.10 37.33
CA TYR A 447 43.38 -37.23 37.51
C TYR A 447 43.94 -38.13 38.63
N ASN A 448 43.16 -38.36 39.68
CA ASN A 448 43.59 -39.12 40.87
C ASN A 448 44.95 -38.65 41.43
N GLU A 449 45.07 -37.35 41.74
CA GLU A 449 46.29 -36.71 42.31
C GLU A 449 47.55 -36.80 41.44
N SER A 450 47.42 -37.24 40.19
CA SER A 450 48.51 -37.35 39.23
C SER A 450 48.18 -36.63 37.93
N ALA A 451 49.17 -35.96 37.33
CA ALA A 451 48.98 -35.34 36.03
C ALA A 451 48.71 -36.40 34.95
N ILE A 452 47.76 -36.14 34.05
CA ILE A 452 47.39 -37.07 32.95
C ILE A 452 48.62 -37.42 32.10
N ALA A 453 49.54 -36.47 31.92
CA ALA A 453 50.87 -36.69 31.36
C ALA A 453 51.94 -35.91 32.13
N SER A 454 53.18 -36.40 32.14
CA SER A 454 54.28 -35.75 32.87
C SER A 454 54.83 -34.51 32.17
N LYS A 455 54.59 -34.35 30.87
CA LYS A 455 55.14 -33.28 30.04
C LYS A 455 54.08 -32.72 29.09
N ASN A 456 54.24 -31.46 28.70
CA ASN A 456 53.45 -30.85 27.63
C ASN A 456 53.81 -31.47 26.28
N THR A 457 52.86 -31.44 25.34
CA THR A 457 53.07 -32.05 24.02
C THR A 457 54.24 -31.43 23.27
N PHE A 458 54.44 -30.12 23.38
CA PHE A 458 55.61 -29.44 22.80
C PHE A 458 56.93 -29.95 23.38
N SER A 459 57.01 -30.09 24.71
CA SER A 459 58.22 -30.62 25.35
C SER A 459 58.46 -32.08 25.00
N LEU A 460 57.41 -32.89 24.86
CA LEU A 460 57.53 -34.27 24.38
C LEU A 460 58.03 -34.29 22.94
N LEU A 461 57.42 -33.52 22.03
CA LEU A 461 57.80 -33.45 20.62
C LEU A 461 59.25 -32.99 20.44
N TYR A 462 59.69 -31.99 21.22
CA TYR A 462 61.06 -31.51 21.23
C TYR A 462 62.05 -32.60 21.67
N ASP A 463 61.78 -33.29 22.79
CA ASP A 463 62.63 -34.39 23.27
C ASP A 463 62.78 -35.50 22.22
N TYR A 464 61.70 -35.83 21.50
CA TYR A 464 61.69 -36.87 20.47
C TYR A 464 62.40 -36.43 19.19
N TYR A 465 62.30 -35.15 18.84
CA TYR A 465 63.03 -34.56 17.71
C TYR A 465 64.53 -34.51 17.98
N GLU A 466 64.94 -33.99 19.14
CA GLU A 466 66.35 -33.89 19.55
C GLU A 466 67.04 -35.26 19.59
N LYS A 467 66.31 -36.30 20.01
CA LYS A 467 66.81 -37.69 20.07
C LYS A 467 66.69 -38.46 18.75
N ASN A 468 66.18 -37.85 17.69
CA ASN A 468 65.94 -38.46 16.38
C ASN A 468 65.07 -39.75 16.44
N GLN A 469 64.09 -39.78 17.36
CA GLN A 469 63.26 -40.95 17.69
C GLN A 469 61.80 -40.81 17.21
N LEU A 470 61.57 -40.13 16.08
CA LEU A 470 60.21 -39.88 15.55
C LEU A 470 59.40 -41.17 15.31
N ASN A 471 60.04 -42.27 14.88
CA ASN A 471 59.37 -43.56 14.71
C ASN A 471 58.83 -44.14 16.02
N LEU A 472 59.50 -43.87 17.15
CA LEU A 472 59.06 -44.28 18.48
C LEU A 472 57.87 -43.45 18.99
N LEU A 473 57.73 -42.22 18.51
CA LEU A 473 56.57 -41.37 18.79
C LEU A 473 55.32 -41.92 18.08
N PHE A 474 55.46 -42.33 16.82
CA PHE A 474 54.37 -42.97 16.08
C PHE A 474 53.92 -44.30 16.71
N SER A 475 54.85 -45.12 17.20
CA SER A 475 54.49 -46.36 17.90
C SER A 475 53.76 -46.10 19.23
N LYS A 476 54.20 -45.11 20.01
CA LYS A 476 53.50 -44.70 21.25
C LYS A 476 52.11 -44.11 20.99
N PHE A 477 51.90 -43.44 19.87
CA PHE A 477 50.58 -42.94 19.49
C PHE A 477 49.57 -44.07 19.26
N LEU A 478 50.03 -45.24 18.80
CA LEU A 478 49.19 -46.42 18.59
C LEU A 478 48.91 -47.22 19.88
N GLU A 479 49.55 -46.86 21.01
CA GLU A 479 49.32 -47.54 22.28
C GLU A 479 47.94 -47.21 22.88
N LYS A 480 47.27 -48.25 23.39
CA LYS A 480 45.97 -48.12 24.06
C LYS A 480 45.98 -47.08 25.20
N ASN A 481 47.08 -46.99 25.94
CA ASN A 481 47.21 -46.03 27.04
C ASN A 481 47.16 -44.57 26.56
N THR A 482 47.69 -44.26 25.38
CA THR A 482 47.65 -42.90 24.79
C THR A 482 46.22 -42.52 24.43
N TRP A 483 45.46 -43.46 23.85
CA TRP A 483 44.04 -43.27 23.54
C TRP A 483 43.17 -43.10 24.79
N CYS A 484 43.46 -43.82 25.87
CA CYS A 484 42.78 -43.60 27.16
C CYS A 484 43.02 -42.18 27.70
N LYS A 485 44.25 -41.67 27.62
CA LYS A 485 44.57 -40.30 28.05
C LYS A 485 43.86 -39.24 27.21
N LEU A 486 43.87 -39.39 25.89
CA LEU A 486 43.11 -38.51 24.99
C LEU A 486 41.60 -38.59 25.27
N GLY A 487 41.08 -39.78 25.56
CA GLY A 487 39.70 -39.98 25.97
C GLY A 487 39.35 -39.19 27.25
N ASN A 488 40.21 -39.23 28.26
CA ASN A 488 40.01 -38.46 29.50
C ASN A 488 40.03 -36.94 29.27
N ILE A 489 40.90 -36.45 28.38
CA ILE A 489 40.98 -35.02 28.04
C ILE A 489 39.72 -34.59 27.25
N LEU A 490 39.22 -35.43 26.34
CA LEU A 490 37.97 -35.17 25.61
C LEU A 490 36.77 -35.18 26.56
N TYR A 491 36.72 -36.17 27.45
CA TYR A 491 35.72 -36.24 28.51
C TYR A 491 35.73 -34.98 29.38
N PHE A 492 36.91 -34.50 29.80
CA PHE A 492 37.05 -33.26 30.56
C PHE A 492 36.47 -32.04 29.82
N SER A 493 36.74 -31.91 28.51
CA SER A 493 36.14 -30.85 27.67
C SER A 493 34.61 -30.94 27.65
N ILE A 494 34.04 -32.13 27.46
CA ILE A 494 32.59 -32.33 27.43
C ILE A 494 31.93 -31.94 28.76
N ILE A 495 32.45 -32.42 29.90
CA ILE A 495 31.86 -32.14 31.22
C ILE A 495 32.03 -30.69 31.64
N THR A 496 33.09 -30.03 31.17
CA THR A 496 33.34 -28.60 31.40
C THR A 496 32.38 -27.74 30.59
N PHE A 497 32.25 -28.01 29.29
CA PHE A 497 31.31 -27.32 28.41
C PHE A 497 29.86 -27.47 28.88
N THR A 498 29.47 -28.68 29.27
CA THR A 498 28.12 -28.96 29.79
C THR A 498 27.91 -28.51 31.22
N THR A 499 28.94 -27.99 31.89
CA THR A 499 28.93 -27.52 33.28
C THR A 499 28.53 -28.59 34.29
N ILE A 500 28.71 -29.88 33.96
CA ILE A 500 28.45 -31.01 34.85
C ILE A 500 29.53 -31.09 35.94
N GLY A 501 30.81 -31.04 35.54
CA GLY A 501 31.95 -30.95 36.43
C GLY A 501 31.99 -31.99 37.57
N TYR A 502 32.10 -33.29 37.25
CA TYR A 502 32.15 -34.37 38.26
C TYR A 502 33.31 -34.25 39.26
N GLY A 503 34.36 -33.49 38.93
CA GLY A 503 35.49 -33.19 39.82
C GLY A 503 36.59 -34.25 39.84
N ASP A 504 36.48 -35.28 39.00
CA ASP A 504 37.45 -36.35 38.80
C ASP A 504 38.70 -35.90 38.03
N ILE A 505 38.56 -34.92 37.13
CA ILE A 505 39.67 -34.22 36.49
C ILE A 505 39.64 -32.75 36.89
N SER A 506 40.75 -32.25 37.44
CA SER A 506 40.88 -30.86 37.85
C SER A 506 41.92 -30.09 37.02
N PRO A 507 41.59 -28.90 36.49
CA PRO A 507 42.53 -28.07 35.78
C PRO A 507 43.42 -27.30 36.74
N GLN A 508 44.69 -27.12 36.38
CA GLN A 508 45.67 -26.35 37.14
C GLN A 508 46.14 -25.10 36.39
N TYR A 509 46.64 -24.11 37.15
CA TYR A 509 47.18 -22.86 36.63
C TYR A 509 46.23 -22.14 35.64
N ILE A 510 46.74 -21.77 34.46
CA ILE A 510 45.99 -21.04 33.42
C ILE A 510 44.85 -21.86 32.81
N ILE A 511 44.89 -23.19 32.91
CA ILE A 511 43.83 -24.07 32.41
C ILE A 511 42.52 -23.85 33.19
N LYS A 512 42.58 -23.41 34.45
CA LYS A 512 41.40 -23.01 35.24
C LYS A 512 40.60 -21.90 34.55
N LEU A 513 41.31 -20.89 34.03
CA LEU A 513 40.68 -19.78 33.32
C LEU A 513 40.06 -20.24 32.00
N ILE A 514 40.78 -21.08 31.24
CA ILE A 514 40.29 -21.63 29.96
C ILE A 514 39.03 -22.48 30.19
N ALA A 515 39.04 -23.37 31.19
CA ALA A 515 37.89 -24.17 31.57
C ALA A 515 36.70 -23.31 32.02
N GLY A 516 36.96 -22.23 32.77
CA GLY A 516 35.94 -21.25 33.13
C GLY A 516 35.29 -20.57 31.92
N PHE A 517 36.09 -20.15 30.93
CA PHE A 517 35.58 -19.57 29.69
C PHE A 517 34.79 -20.58 28.85
N GLU A 518 35.26 -21.82 28.76
CA GLU A 518 34.54 -22.91 28.08
C GLU A 518 33.16 -23.13 28.70
N GLY A 519 33.07 -23.23 30.03
CA GLY A 519 31.80 -23.40 30.73
C GLY A 519 30.82 -22.25 30.46
N LEU A 520 31.29 -21.00 30.47
CA LEU A 520 30.45 -19.82 30.15
C LEU A 520 29.93 -19.86 28.71
N ILE A 521 30.80 -20.19 27.75
CA ILE A 521 30.41 -20.36 26.34
C ILE A 521 29.40 -21.51 26.22
N GLY A 522 29.60 -22.59 26.98
CA GLY A 522 28.72 -23.74 27.05
C GLY A 522 27.30 -23.41 27.47
N ILE A 523 27.14 -22.65 28.56
CA ILE A 523 25.81 -22.17 29.02
C ILE A 523 25.13 -21.34 27.92
N PHE A 524 25.87 -20.39 27.33
CA PHE A 524 25.32 -19.49 26.32
C PHE A 524 24.90 -20.23 25.04
N LEU A 525 25.73 -21.13 24.52
CA LEU A 525 25.40 -21.87 23.29
C LEU A 525 24.32 -22.92 23.53
N SER A 526 24.29 -23.57 24.70
CA SER A 526 23.26 -24.55 25.03
C SER A 526 21.88 -23.90 25.16
N SER A 527 21.80 -22.72 25.80
CA SER A 527 20.56 -21.94 25.87
C SER A 527 20.11 -21.43 24.50
N ALA A 528 21.01 -20.92 23.67
CA ALA A 528 20.69 -20.50 22.31
C ALA A 528 20.23 -21.67 21.43
N PHE A 529 20.88 -22.84 21.56
CA PHE A 529 20.46 -24.07 20.90
C PHE A 529 19.04 -24.45 21.31
N LEU A 530 18.75 -24.52 22.61
CA LEU A 530 17.43 -24.88 23.13
C LEU A 530 16.34 -23.92 22.64
N VAL A 531 16.59 -22.61 22.67
CA VAL A 531 15.64 -21.60 22.14
C VAL A 531 15.42 -21.76 20.63
N SER A 532 16.49 -22.03 19.87
CA SER A 532 16.36 -22.23 18.42
C SER A 532 15.68 -23.56 18.05
N LEU A 533 15.84 -24.59 18.89
CA LEU A 533 15.26 -25.91 18.71
C LEU A 533 13.79 -25.93 19.12
N SER A 534 13.45 -25.34 20.27
CA SER A 534 12.07 -25.25 20.76
C SER A 534 11.17 -24.52 19.77
N LYS A 535 11.68 -23.44 19.16
CA LYS A 535 11.00 -22.74 18.07
C LYS A 535 10.55 -23.71 16.98
N LYS A 536 11.42 -24.61 16.52
CA LYS A 536 11.11 -25.56 15.44
C LYS A 536 10.04 -26.60 15.81
N PHE A 537 9.95 -27.02 17.07
CA PHE A 537 9.01 -28.05 17.51
C PHE A 537 7.68 -27.50 18.05
N LEU A 538 7.56 -26.17 18.15
CA LEU A 538 6.32 -25.48 18.52
C LEU A 538 5.50 -25.02 17.30
N GLU A 539 5.93 -25.40 16.09
CA GLU A 539 5.04 -25.57 14.93
C GLU A 539 4.27 -26.89 15.07
#